data_AF-A0AAD4DWC0-F1
#
_entry.id   AF-A0AAD4DWC0-F1
#
_cell.length_a   1.000
_cell.length_b   1.000
_cell.length_c   1.000
_cell.angle_alpha   90.00
_cell.angle_beta   90.00
_cell.angle_gamma   90.00
#
_symmetry.space_group_name_H-M   'P 1'
#
loop_
_entity.id
_entity.type
_entity.pdbx_description
1 polymer ?
#
loop_
_entity_poly.entity_id
_entity_poly.type
_entity_poly.pdbx_seq_one_letter_code
_entity_poly.pdbx_strand_id
1 'polypeptide(L)'
;TTIALPAWRKVCHELNLKERLIPHNVVTCWNSTYNMMKFVLAYKSVIDRIMADKSLKLRKYELDNEDWGIIKDLVATYKKATLFFSQDSASIAAVIPAMDKLDCRLNPHTRNPYHPAIKAAMKLACKKINRYYSMTDLSSLY
;
A
#
# COMPACT_ATOMS: atom_id res chain seq x y z
N THR A 1 21.61 7.71 -17.19
CA THR A 1 20.60 8.79 -17.24
C THR A 1 19.23 8.18 -17.43
N THR A 2 18.26 8.53 -16.59
CA THR A 2 16.92 7.91 -16.60
C THR A 2 16.13 8.38 -17.82
N ILE A 3 16.08 7.56 -18.88
CA ILE A 3 15.42 7.85 -20.16
C ILE A 3 13.93 8.20 -19.98
N ALA A 4 13.28 7.64 -18.96
CA ALA A 4 11.87 7.86 -18.67
C ALA A 4 11.56 9.18 -17.94
N LEU A 5 12.54 9.85 -17.33
CA LEU A 5 12.28 11.03 -16.50
C LEU A 5 11.83 12.27 -17.31
N PRO A 6 12.39 12.56 -18.50
CA PRO A 6 11.87 13.62 -19.35
C PRO A 6 10.43 13.35 -19.82
N ALA A 7 10.12 12.10 -20.18
CA ALA A 7 8.76 11.69 -20.55
C ALA A 7 7.78 11.84 -19.38
N TRP A 8 8.22 11.50 -18.15
CA TRP A 8 7.44 11.71 -16.93
C TRP A 8 7.02 13.16 -16.72
N ARG A 9 7.97 14.09 -16.80
CA ARG A 9 7.69 15.52 -16.62
C ARG A 9 6.73 16.04 -17.69
N LYS A 10 6.96 15.68 -18.95
CA LYS A 10 6.09 16.06 -20.07
C LYS A 10 4.64 15.60 -19.84
N VAL A 11 4.45 14.32 -19.50
CA VAL A 11 3.10 13.77 -19.27
C VAL A 11 2.45 14.37 -18.02
N CYS A 12 3.20 14.64 -16.95
CA CYS A 12 2.68 15.34 -15.78
C CYS A 12 2.15 16.74 -16.15
N HIS A 13 2.90 17.49 -16.94
CA HIS A 13 2.50 18.82 -17.42
C HIS A 13 1.26 18.74 -18.32
N GLU A 14 1.20 17.80 -19.25
CA GLU A 14 0.04 17.58 -20.13
C GLU A 14 -1.24 17.22 -19.36
N LEU A 15 -1.11 16.49 -18.25
CA LEU A 15 -2.24 16.10 -17.39
C LEU A 15 -2.50 17.11 -16.26
N ASN A 16 -1.82 18.26 -16.26
CA ASN A 16 -1.90 19.31 -15.24
C ASN A 16 -1.68 18.79 -13.80
N LEU A 17 -0.79 17.81 -13.65
CA LEU A 17 -0.39 17.25 -12.37
C LEU A 17 0.93 17.86 -11.92
N LYS A 18 1.06 18.13 -10.62
CA LYS A 18 2.32 18.65 -10.06
C LYS A 18 3.45 17.67 -10.32
N GLU A 19 4.55 18.15 -10.88
CA GLU A 19 5.76 17.34 -11.07
C GLU A 19 6.30 16.89 -9.72
N ARG A 20 6.17 15.60 -9.45
CA ARG A 20 6.71 14.93 -8.27
C ARG A 20 7.36 13.63 -8.71
N LEU A 21 8.46 13.28 -8.06
CA LEU A 21 9.09 11.98 -8.26
C LEU A 21 8.35 10.90 -7.46
N ILE A 22 8.33 9.69 -7.99
CA ILE A 22 7.79 8.53 -7.28
C ILE A 22 8.63 8.32 -6.00
N PRO A 23 8.01 8.26 -4.81
CA PRO A 23 8.72 7.94 -3.58
C PRO A 23 9.42 6.59 -3.69
N HIS A 24 10.67 6.51 -3.23
CA HIS A 24 11.40 5.26 -3.23
C HIS A 24 10.82 4.29 -2.20
N ASN A 25 10.75 3.02 -2.58
CA ASN A 25 10.49 1.96 -1.63
C ASN A 25 11.78 1.61 -0.86
N VAL A 26 11.74 1.71 0.46
CA VAL A 26 12.88 1.51 1.37
C VAL A 26 12.55 0.37 2.33
N VAL A 27 13.25 -0.75 2.21
CA VAL A 27 12.95 -1.98 2.96
C VAL A 27 12.91 -1.77 4.48
N THR A 28 13.75 -0.88 5.00
CA THR A 28 13.83 -0.57 6.44
C THR A 28 12.77 0.41 6.93
N CYS A 29 12.03 1.07 6.04
CA CYS A 29 11.02 2.06 6.39
C CYS A 29 9.62 1.45 6.27
N TRP A 30 8.95 1.23 7.39
CA TRP A 30 7.69 0.46 7.45
C TRP A 30 6.57 1.00 6.54
N ASN A 31 6.56 2.30 6.27
CA ASN A 31 5.52 2.95 5.46
C ASN A 31 5.95 3.29 4.03
N SER A 32 7.17 2.96 3.59
CA SER A 32 7.64 3.35 2.25
C SER A 32 6.83 2.72 1.13
N THR A 33 6.54 1.42 1.23
CA THR A 33 5.72 0.67 0.25
C THR A 33 4.33 1.31 0.15
N TYR A 34 3.72 1.62 1.30
CA TYR A 34 2.42 2.27 1.37
C TYR A 34 2.44 3.65 0.68
N ASN A 35 3.42 4.50 1.02
CA ASN A 35 3.55 5.84 0.46
C ASN A 35 3.78 5.82 -1.05
N MET A 36 4.62 4.89 -1.53
CA MET A 36 4.85 4.67 -2.95
C MET A 36 3.56 4.24 -3.66
N MET A 37 2.85 3.22 -3.16
CA MET A 37 1.60 2.76 -3.78
C MET A 37 0.52 3.83 -3.79
N LYS A 38 0.38 4.60 -2.71
CA LYS A 38 -0.54 5.75 -2.64
C LYS A 38 -0.21 6.80 -3.69
N PHE A 39 1.07 7.10 -3.89
CA PHE A 39 1.52 8.02 -4.94
C PHE A 39 1.20 7.47 -6.33
N VAL A 40 1.54 6.19 -6.57
CA VAL A 40 1.31 5.49 -7.84
C VAL A 40 -0.18 5.50 -8.22
N LEU A 41 -1.09 5.28 -7.26
CA LEU A 41 -2.53 5.40 -7.50
C LEU A 41 -2.96 6.82 -7.88
N ALA A 42 -2.39 7.84 -7.25
CA ALA A 42 -2.71 9.25 -7.56
C ALA A 42 -2.19 9.68 -8.95
N TYR A 43 -1.10 9.06 -9.42
CA TYR A 43 -0.48 9.32 -10.72
C TYR A 43 -0.76 8.21 -11.75
N LYS A 44 -1.81 7.39 -11.54
CA LYS A 44 -2.16 6.26 -12.42
C LYS A 44 -2.21 6.65 -13.89
N SER A 45 -2.87 7.75 -14.23
CA SER A 45 -3.01 8.23 -15.62
C SER A 45 -1.67 8.57 -16.28
N VAL A 46 -0.71 9.12 -15.52
CA VAL A 46 0.65 9.40 -15.99
C VAL A 46 1.39 8.09 -16.24
N ILE A 47 1.29 7.16 -15.29
CA ILE A 47 1.95 5.86 -15.33
C ILE A 47 1.44 5.03 -16.52
N ASP A 48 0.11 4.93 -16.71
CA ASP A 48 -0.50 4.21 -17.83
C ASP A 48 -0.04 4.78 -19.18
N ARG A 49 0.01 6.12 -19.33
CA ARG A 49 0.44 6.78 -20.57
C ARG A 49 1.92 6.55 -20.88
N ILE A 50 2.76 6.52 -19.84
CA ILE A 50 4.20 6.24 -19.98
C ILE A 50 4.46 4.77 -20.31
N MET A 51 3.70 3.84 -19.72
CA MET A 51 3.83 2.42 -20.00
C MET A 51 3.32 2.05 -21.39
N ALA A 52 2.32 2.79 -21.90
CA ALA A 52 1.82 2.65 -23.27
C ALA A 52 2.82 3.15 -24.35
N ASP A 53 3.77 4.01 -23.98
CA ASP A 53 4.77 4.53 -24.93
C ASP A 53 5.78 3.46 -25.32
N LYS A 54 5.70 3.02 -26.59
CA LYS A 54 6.58 1.99 -27.16
C LYS A 54 8.05 2.41 -27.17
N SER A 55 8.35 3.71 -27.25
CA SER A 55 9.72 4.22 -27.30
C SER A 55 10.49 3.98 -25.99
N LEU A 56 9.78 3.96 -24.86
CA LEU A 56 10.35 3.81 -23.53
C LEU A 56 10.61 2.34 -23.16
N LYS A 57 10.10 1.38 -23.95
CA LYS A 57 10.23 -0.08 -23.70
C LYS A 57 9.74 -0.50 -22.30
N LEU A 58 8.79 0.24 -21.72
CA LEU A 58 8.23 0.00 -20.39
C LEU A 58 6.95 -0.85 -20.40
N ARG A 59 6.45 -1.19 -21.59
CA ARG A 59 5.18 -1.92 -21.78
C ARG A 59 5.11 -3.29 -21.08
N LYS A 60 6.26 -3.92 -20.84
CA LYS A 60 6.33 -5.18 -20.07
C LYS A 60 5.93 -5.04 -18.59
N TYR A 61 5.81 -3.82 -18.09
CA TYR A 61 5.38 -3.49 -16.73
C TYR A 61 3.99 -2.86 -16.69
N GLU A 62 3.27 -2.85 -17.82
CA GLU A 62 1.91 -2.34 -17.91
C GLU A 62 1.00 -3.11 -16.94
N LEU A 63 0.35 -2.37 -16.04
CA LEU A 63 -0.58 -2.92 -15.06
C LEU A 63 -1.99 -2.94 -15.65
N ASP A 64 -2.67 -4.06 -15.52
CA ASP A 64 -4.05 -4.17 -15.95
C ASP A 64 -5.03 -3.57 -14.91
N ASN A 65 -6.32 -3.55 -15.27
CA ASN A 65 -7.34 -3.02 -14.36
C ASN A 65 -7.51 -3.85 -13.08
N GLU A 66 -7.18 -5.14 -13.13
CA GLU A 66 -7.24 -6.04 -11.97
C GLU A 66 -6.10 -5.72 -10.99
N ASP A 67 -4.87 -5.58 -11.48
CA ASP A 67 -3.69 -5.14 -10.72
C ASP A 67 -3.93 -3.79 -10.04
N TRP A 68 -4.49 -2.83 -10.77
CA TRP A 68 -4.87 -1.54 -10.21
C TRP A 68 -5.92 -1.67 -9.10
N GLY A 69 -6.85 -2.61 -9.23
CA GLY A 69 -7.81 -2.98 -8.19
C GLY A 69 -7.12 -3.53 -6.95
N ILE A 70 -6.14 -4.43 -7.14
CA ILE A 70 -5.37 -5.03 -6.06
C ILE A 70 -4.60 -3.97 -5.26
N ILE A 71 -3.92 -3.06 -5.95
CA ILE A 71 -3.15 -1.96 -5.31
C ILE A 71 -4.10 -1.06 -4.50
N LYS A 72 -5.28 -0.76 -5.04
CA LYS A 72 -6.28 0.09 -4.36
C LYS A 72 -6.78 -0.55 -3.06
N ASP A 73 -7.12 -1.83 -3.09
CA ASP A 73 -7.59 -2.57 -1.93
C ASP A 73 -6.51 -2.70 -0.86
N LEU A 74 -5.26 -2.91 -1.28
CA LEU A 74 -4.11 -3.02 -0.38
C LEU A 74 -3.84 -1.70 0.36
N VAL A 75 -3.85 -0.56 -0.36
CA VAL A 75 -3.65 0.78 0.21
C VAL A 75 -4.78 1.16 1.17
N ALA A 76 -6.02 0.74 0.91
CA ALA A 76 -7.16 1.04 1.78
C ALA A 76 -7.07 0.33 3.14
N THR A 77 -6.55 -0.89 3.15
CA THR A 77 -6.59 -1.79 4.33
C THR A 77 -5.59 -1.38 5.42
N TYR A 78 -4.35 -1.05 5.06
CA TYR A 78 -3.25 -0.98 6.03
C TYR A 78 -2.91 0.43 6.56
N LYS A 79 -3.51 1.49 6.01
CA LYS A 79 -3.11 2.89 6.31
C LYS A 79 -3.30 3.29 7.78
N LYS A 80 -4.44 2.92 8.39
CA LYS A 80 -4.88 3.55 9.64
C LYS A 80 -4.04 3.13 10.84
N ALA A 81 -3.71 1.85 10.94
CA ALA A 81 -2.95 1.32 12.07
C ALA A 81 -1.47 1.76 12.02
N THR A 82 -0.83 1.68 10.85
CA THR A 82 0.59 2.04 10.74
C THR A 82 0.82 3.53 10.97
N LEU A 83 -0.11 4.39 10.51
CA LEU A 83 -0.03 5.82 10.76
C LEU A 83 -0.16 6.16 12.24
N PHE A 84 -1.07 5.49 12.95
CA PHE A 84 -1.25 5.70 14.40
C PHE A 84 0.02 5.40 15.19
N PHE A 85 0.66 4.24 14.97
CA PHE A 85 1.91 3.89 15.65
C PHE A 85 3.15 4.65 15.17
N SER A 86 3.03 5.43 14.11
CA SER A 86 4.11 6.34 13.65
C SER A 86 4.03 7.71 14.34
N GLN A 87 3.02 7.96 15.18
CA GLN A 87 2.85 9.20 15.93
C GLN A 87 3.49 9.07 17.33
N ASP A 88 4.02 10.17 17.84
CA ASP A 88 4.63 10.22 19.18
C ASP A 88 3.63 9.93 20.31
N SER A 89 2.33 10.06 20.05
CA SER A 89 1.25 9.78 21.01
C SER A 89 0.88 8.31 21.13
N ALA A 90 1.49 7.41 20.35
CA ALA A 90 1.15 6.00 20.39
C ALA A 90 1.65 5.36 21.69
N SER A 91 0.73 4.81 22.48
CA SER A 91 1.05 4.13 23.73
C SER A 91 0.94 2.62 23.60
N ILE A 92 1.60 1.91 24.51
CA ILE A 92 1.54 0.45 24.59
C ILE A 92 0.11 -0.06 24.83
N ALA A 93 -0.69 0.69 25.60
CA ALA A 93 -2.11 0.37 25.83
C ALA A 93 -2.95 0.40 24.55
N ALA A 94 -2.49 1.09 23.49
CA ALA A 94 -3.18 1.14 22.21
C ALA A 94 -2.85 -0.05 21.29
N VAL A 95 -1.92 -0.93 21.68
CA VAL A 95 -1.54 -2.13 20.91
C VAL A 95 -2.71 -3.10 20.79
N ILE A 96 -3.36 -3.48 21.90
CA ILE A 96 -4.51 -4.41 21.87
C ILE A 96 -5.68 -3.83 21.06
N PRO A 97 -6.15 -2.58 21.30
CA PRO A 97 -7.21 -1.99 20.48
C PRO A 97 -6.86 -1.83 19.00
N ALA A 98 -5.59 -1.59 18.67
CA ALA A 98 -5.16 -1.50 17.28
C ALA A 98 -5.06 -2.87 16.62
N MET A 99 -4.63 -3.90 17.35
CA MET A 99 -4.71 -5.29 16.93
C MET A 99 -6.16 -5.71 16.74
N ASP A 100 -7.10 -5.34 17.62
CA ASP A 100 -8.53 -5.67 17.47
C ASP A 100 -9.12 -4.98 16.23
N LYS A 101 -8.72 -3.74 15.97
CA LYS A 101 -9.10 -2.99 14.75
C LYS A 101 -8.49 -3.59 13.47
N LEU A 102 -7.32 -4.20 13.58
CA LEU A 102 -6.71 -4.97 12.50
C LEU A 102 -7.35 -6.36 12.38
N ASP A 103 -7.87 -6.92 13.47
CA ASP A 103 -8.26 -8.32 13.62
C ASP A 103 -9.75 -8.53 13.97
N CYS A 104 -10.64 -8.23 13.04
CA CYS A 104 -12.03 -8.69 13.15
C CYS A 104 -12.52 -9.33 11.85
N ARG A 105 -11.65 -10.08 11.16
CA ARG A 105 -11.75 -10.50 9.74
C ARG A 105 -11.48 -9.32 8.83
N LEU A 106 -10.26 -9.18 8.31
CA LEU A 106 -9.85 -8.12 7.37
C LEU A 106 -10.98 -7.82 6.34
N ASN A 107 -11.70 -6.73 6.63
CA ASN A 107 -12.84 -6.13 5.94
C ASN A 107 -14.10 -7.00 5.66
N PRO A 108 -15.07 -7.07 6.60
CA PRO A 108 -16.40 -7.63 6.33
C PRO A 108 -17.31 -6.66 5.54
N HIS A 109 -16.88 -5.40 5.35
CA HIS A 109 -17.66 -4.36 4.67
C HIS A 109 -17.37 -4.21 3.18
N THR A 110 -16.33 -4.85 2.67
CA THR A 110 -16.19 -5.04 1.22
C THR A 110 -17.22 -6.07 0.77
N ARG A 111 -18.39 -5.57 0.38
CA ARG A 111 -19.33 -6.30 -0.47
C ARG A 111 -18.69 -6.79 -1.78
N ASN A 112 -17.49 -6.31 -2.11
CA ASN A 112 -16.74 -6.70 -3.30
C ASN A 112 -15.86 -7.93 -3.05
N PRO A 113 -15.85 -8.92 -3.96
CA PRO A 113 -14.99 -10.08 -3.86
C PRO A 113 -13.52 -9.67 -4.02
N TYR A 114 -12.73 -9.79 -2.94
CA TYR A 114 -11.28 -9.62 -3.03
C TYR A 114 -10.62 -10.65 -3.96
N HIS A 115 -9.56 -10.20 -4.64
CA HIS A 115 -8.68 -11.07 -5.41
C HIS A 115 -8.09 -12.20 -4.52
N PRO A 116 -7.94 -13.44 -5.03
CA PRO A 116 -7.38 -14.56 -4.26
C PRO A 116 -6.03 -14.27 -3.60
N ALA A 117 -5.16 -13.49 -4.24
CA ALA A 117 -3.87 -13.11 -3.66
C ALA A 117 -4.02 -12.25 -2.40
N ILE A 118 -4.98 -11.31 -2.40
CA ILE A 118 -5.27 -10.47 -1.22
C ILE A 118 -5.82 -11.35 -0.10
N LYS A 119 -6.75 -12.27 -0.41
CA LYS A 119 -7.27 -13.23 0.56
C LYS A 119 -6.16 -14.09 1.18
N ALA A 120 -5.20 -14.55 0.39
CA ALA A 120 -4.05 -15.30 0.89
C ALA A 120 -3.15 -14.44 1.79
N ALA A 121 -2.86 -13.20 1.39
CA ALA A 121 -2.09 -12.25 2.20
C ALA A 121 -2.80 -11.93 3.53
N MET A 122 -4.13 -11.76 3.51
CA MET A 122 -4.94 -11.55 4.71
C MET A 122 -4.86 -12.74 5.67
N LYS A 123 -4.92 -13.97 5.16
CA LYS A 123 -4.76 -15.18 6.00
C LYS A 123 -3.39 -15.21 6.68
N LEU A 124 -2.32 -14.84 5.97
CA LEU A 124 -0.98 -14.74 6.52
C LEU A 124 -0.89 -13.65 7.61
N ALA A 125 -1.50 -12.49 7.35
CA ALA A 125 -1.57 -11.39 8.31
C ALA A 125 -2.32 -11.79 9.59
N CYS A 126 -3.51 -12.40 9.48
CA CYS A 126 -4.25 -12.93 10.63
C CYS A 126 -3.43 -13.95 11.43
N LYS A 127 -2.75 -14.90 10.76
CA LYS A 127 -1.88 -15.87 11.46
C LYS A 127 -0.77 -15.17 12.24
N LYS A 128 -0.22 -14.08 11.70
CA LYS A 128 0.81 -13.29 12.36
C LYS A 128 0.25 -12.52 13.56
N ILE A 129 -0.92 -11.90 13.41
CA ILE A 129 -1.60 -11.16 14.49
C ILE A 129 -1.98 -12.11 15.64
N ASN A 130 -2.59 -13.26 15.34
CA ASN A 130 -2.92 -14.29 16.33
C ASN A 130 -1.70 -14.76 17.13
N ARG A 131 -0.53 -14.89 16.47
CA ARG A 131 0.71 -15.21 17.17
C ARG A 131 1.10 -14.09 18.15
N TYR A 132 0.93 -12.83 17.79
CA TYR A 132 1.21 -11.73 18.72
C TYR A 132 0.19 -11.68 19.86
N TYR A 133 -1.09 -11.96 19.62
CA TYR A 133 -2.09 -12.10 20.69
C TYR A 133 -1.69 -13.17 21.71
N SER A 134 -1.30 -14.35 21.24
CA SER A 134 -0.84 -15.41 22.15
C SER A 134 0.37 -15.01 23.00
N MET A 135 1.19 -14.07 22.52
CA MET A 135 2.35 -13.58 23.26
C MET A 135 1.97 -12.46 24.24
N THR A 136 0.97 -11.63 23.91
CA THR A 136 0.44 -10.62 24.83
C THR A 136 -0.28 -11.28 26.00
N ASP A 137 -1.05 -12.35 25.76
CA ASP A 137 -1.74 -13.11 26.81
C ASP A 137 -0.78 -13.77 27.82
N LEU A 138 0.43 -14.08 27.38
CA LEU A 138 1.49 -14.67 28.22
C LEU A 138 2.38 -13.60 28.88
N SER A 139 2.19 -12.32 28.55
CA SER A 139 2.99 -11.22 29.09
C SER A 139 2.46 -10.76 30.44
N SER A 140 3.33 -10.46 31.38
CA SER A 140 2.96 -9.82 32.65
C SER A 140 2.69 -8.31 32.54
N LEU A 141 2.89 -7.74 31.35
CA LEU A 141 2.79 -6.31 31.08
C LEU A 141 1.39 -5.87 30.66
N TYR A 142 0.62 -6.79 30.08
CA TYR A 142 -0.76 -6.60 29.62
C TYR A 142 -1.71 -7.37 30.54
#